data_AF-A0A382X7K7-F1
#
_entry.id   AF-A0A382X7K7-F1
#
_cell.length_a   1.000
_cell.length_b   1.000
_cell.length_c   1.000
_cell.angle_alpha   90.00
_cell.angle_beta   90.00
_cell.angle_gamma   90.00
#
_symmetry.space_group_name_H-M   'P 1'
#
loop_
_entity.id
_entity.type
_entity.pdbx_description
1 polymer ?
#
loop_
_entity_poly.entity_id
_entity_poly.type
_entity_poly.pdbx_seq_one_letter_code
_entity_poly.pdbx_strand_id
1 'polypeptide(L)'
;MSIDLKIGIANRGVLHHNNEQPVNLEDWFKEVSQSNVFDYIDKTPPNEDFDEYKRLAEKYKLPILCGGWFYQLGKDDNLILENLKMGADLGSKYHNVQIFLHHTDGHELTDQEIANTYLKVS
;
A
#
# COMPACT_ATOMS: atom_id res chain seq x y z
N MET A 1 -0.38 -28.50 -11.75
CA MET A 1 0.20 -27.20 -12.16
C MET A 1 0.79 -26.57 -10.91
N SER A 2 2.04 -26.11 -10.96
CA SER A 2 2.58 -25.29 -9.87
C SER A 2 1.82 -23.96 -9.88
N ILE A 3 1.36 -23.51 -8.72
CA ILE A 3 0.83 -22.16 -8.57
C ILE A 3 2.03 -21.21 -8.63
N ASP A 4 1.98 -20.25 -9.54
CA ASP A 4 2.99 -19.18 -9.61
C ASP A 4 2.69 -18.18 -8.49
N LEU A 5 3.33 -18.35 -7.34
CA LEU A 5 3.15 -17.50 -6.17
C LEU A 5 4.11 -16.31 -6.25
N LYS A 6 3.57 -15.14 -6.53
CA LYS A 6 4.34 -13.89 -6.59
C LYS A 6 4.78 -13.43 -5.20
N ILE A 7 6.00 -12.93 -5.10
CA ILE A 7 6.60 -12.42 -3.85
C ILE A 7 6.74 -10.90 -3.93
N GLY A 8 6.15 -10.19 -2.97
CA GLY A 8 6.21 -8.73 -2.88
C GLY A 8 7.17 -8.22 -1.81
N ILE A 9 7.62 -6.97 -1.96
CA ILE A 9 8.36 -6.24 -0.92
C ILE A 9 7.64 -4.95 -0.53
N ALA A 10 7.52 -4.69 0.78
CA ALA A 10 6.74 -3.57 1.29
C ALA A 10 7.57 -2.39 1.79
N ASN A 11 8.69 -2.64 2.46
CA ASN A 11 9.34 -1.62 3.28
C ASN A 11 10.70 -1.18 2.72
N ARG A 12 10.83 0.12 2.46
CA ARG A 12 12.09 0.81 2.15
C ARG A 12 12.85 1.24 3.42
N GLY A 13 12.14 1.42 4.53
CA GLY A 13 12.63 2.09 5.74
C GLY A 13 13.08 1.16 6.87
N VAL A 14 13.41 -0.10 6.60
CA VAL A 14 13.99 -0.98 7.64
C VAL A 14 15.46 -0.64 7.78
N LEU A 15 15.79 0.05 8.87
CA LEU A 15 17.14 0.52 9.19
C LEU A 15 17.62 -0.10 10.50
N HIS A 16 18.92 -0.10 10.73
CA HIS A 16 19.48 -0.60 12.00
C HIS A 16 19.23 0.39 13.13
N HIS A 17 19.27 1.69 12.82
CA HIS A 17 19.06 2.77 13.77
C HIS A 17 18.14 3.86 13.24
N ASN A 18 17.33 4.46 14.12
CA ASN A 18 16.35 5.50 13.76
C ASN A 18 16.97 6.81 13.24
N ASN A 19 18.28 7.03 13.43
CA ASN A 19 19.00 8.22 12.97
C ASN A 19 19.61 8.05 11.57
N GLU A 20 19.50 6.86 10.98
CA GLU A 20 19.97 6.58 9.63
C GLU A 20 19.02 7.17 8.59
N GLN A 21 19.58 7.59 7.45
CA GLN A 21 18.78 8.02 6.32
C GLN A 21 18.31 6.80 5.54
N PRO A 22 17.01 6.69 5.19
CA PRO A 22 16.54 5.67 4.30
C PRO A 22 17.25 5.74 2.95
N VAL A 23 17.41 4.60 2.29
CA VAL A 23 17.82 4.53 0.89
C VAL A 23 16.90 5.43 0.06
N ASN A 24 17.48 6.21 -0.85
CA ASN A 24 16.73 7.04 -1.78
C ASN A 24 15.75 6.16 -2.58
N LEU A 25 14.57 6.70 -2.91
CA LEU A 25 13.51 5.96 -3.59
C LEU A 25 13.98 5.29 -4.90
N GLU A 26 14.69 6.01 -5.76
CA GLU A 26 15.17 5.44 -7.03
C GLU A 26 16.24 4.36 -6.82
N ASP A 27 17.17 4.57 -5.90
CA ASP A 27 18.20 3.57 -5.57
C ASP A 27 17.56 2.31 -4.99
N TRP A 28 16.53 2.46 -4.16
CA TRP A 28 15.77 1.32 -3.63
C TRP A 28 15.04 0.55 -4.74
N PHE A 29 14.35 1.23 -5.66
CA PHE A 29 13.72 0.58 -6.81
C PHE A 29 14.73 -0.18 -7.67
N LYS A 30 15.91 0.41 -7.89
CA LYS A 30 17.01 -0.21 -8.62
C LYS A 30 17.51 -1.47 -7.92
N GLU A 31 17.78 -1.40 -6.62
CA GLU A 31 18.28 -2.54 -5.83
C GLU A 31 17.28 -3.69 -5.80
N VAL A 32 15.99 -3.39 -5.57
CA VAL A 32 14.93 -4.39 -5.59
C VAL A 32 14.82 -5.05 -6.96
N SER A 33 14.82 -4.26 -8.04
CA SER A 33 14.79 -4.79 -9.41
C SER A 33 16.01 -5.67 -9.72
N GLN A 34 17.21 -5.24 -9.32
CA GLN A 34 18.45 -5.99 -9.54
C GLN A 34 18.55 -7.27 -8.72
N SER A 35 17.84 -7.36 -7.59
CA SER A 35 17.81 -8.58 -6.78
C SER A 35 17.21 -9.78 -7.52
N ASN A 36 16.29 -9.55 -8.46
CA ASN A 36 15.48 -10.57 -9.12
C ASN A 36 14.77 -11.54 -8.14
N VAL A 37 14.52 -11.10 -6.91
CA VAL A 37 13.80 -11.88 -5.88
C VAL A 37 12.32 -11.53 -5.81
N PHE A 38 11.97 -10.28 -6.10
CA PHE A 38 10.63 -9.75 -5.91
C PHE A 38 9.92 -9.48 -7.24
N ASP A 39 8.64 -9.82 -7.29
CA ASP A 39 7.78 -9.64 -8.46
C ASP A 39 7.03 -8.31 -8.44
N TYR A 40 6.85 -7.70 -7.27
CA TYR A 40 6.10 -6.46 -7.11
C TYR A 40 6.43 -5.71 -5.81
N ILE A 41 5.99 -4.45 -5.75
CA ILE A 41 6.01 -3.62 -4.55
C ILE A 41 4.63 -3.60 -3.88
N ASP A 42 4.64 -3.72 -2.56
CA ASP A 42 3.47 -3.55 -1.68
C ASP A 42 3.56 -2.18 -0.99
N LYS A 43 2.93 -1.16 -1.58
CA LYS A 43 3.00 0.20 -1.08
C LYS A 43 1.80 1.01 -1.50
N THR A 44 1.22 1.74 -0.55
CA THR A 44 0.45 2.95 -0.83
C THR A 44 1.41 4.14 -0.80
N PRO A 45 1.72 4.77 -1.94
CA PRO A 45 2.62 5.93 -1.98
C PRO A 45 2.03 7.13 -1.25
N PRO A 46 2.87 7.99 -0.64
CA PRO A 46 2.46 9.36 -0.32
C PRO A 46 2.01 10.11 -1.58
N ASN A 47 1.06 11.03 -1.44
CA ASN A 47 0.52 11.79 -2.57
C ASN A 47 1.61 12.58 -3.31
N GLU A 48 2.55 13.17 -2.57
CA GLU A 48 3.67 13.95 -3.10
C GLU A 48 4.65 13.11 -3.93
N ASP A 49 4.73 11.80 -3.68
CA ASP A 49 5.64 10.89 -4.36
C ASP A 49 4.93 10.03 -5.41
N PHE A 50 3.60 10.15 -5.57
CA PHE A 50 2.79 9.23 -6.39
C PHE A 50 3.31 9.08 -7.83
N ASP A 51 3.54 10.20 -8.53
CA ASP A 51 4.02 10.20 -9.90
C ASP A 51 5.43 9.60 -10.01
N GLU A 52 6.26 9.79 -8.99
CA GLU A 52 7.60 9.24 -8.95
C GLU A 52 7.57 7.72 -8.75
N TYR A 53 6.73 7.20 -7.85
CA TYR A 53 6.51 5.76 -7.72
C TYR A 53 6.02 5.15 -9.04
N LYS A 54 5.08 5.81 -9.72
CA LYS A 54 4.57 5.37 -11.02
C LYS A 54 5.67 5.31 -12.09
N ARG A 55 6.47 6.37 -12.20
CA ARG A 55 7.62 6.46 -13.12
C ARG A 55 8.66 5.38 -12.85
N LEU A 56 8.99 5.14 -11.58
CA LEU A 56 9.99 4.15 -11.18
C LEU A 56 9.49 2.72 -11.38
N ALA A 57 8.22 2.44 -11.09
CA ALA A 57 7.60 1.15 -11.36
C ALA A 57 7.69 0.77 -12.84
N GLU A 58 7.44 1.73 -13.75
CA GLU A 58 7.60 1.53 -15.19
C GLU A 58 9.08 1.34 -15.57
N LYS A 59 9.96 2.25 -15.12
CA LYS A 59 11.40 2.23 -15.43
C LYS A 59 12.07 0.90 -15.05
N TYR A 60 11.76 0.38 -13.87
CA TYR A 60 12.38 -0.82 -13.32
C TYR A 60 11.57 -2.10 -13.55
N LYS A 61 10.45 -2.01 -14.29
CA LYS A 61 9.52 -3.11 -14.56
C LYS A 61 9.06 -3.82 -13.29
N LEU A 62 8.83 -3.04 -12.23
CA LEU A 62 8.49 -3.51 -10.89
C LEU A 62 7.12 -2.93 -10.50
N PRO A 63 6.02 -3.64 -10.79
CA PRO A 63 4.68 -3.10 -10.60
C PRO A 63 4.33 -2.96 -9.11
N ILE A 64 3.39 -2.06 -8.80
CA ILE A 64 2.82 -1.90 -7.46
C ILE A 64 1.49 -2.64 -7.45
N LEU A 65 1.49 -3.86 -6.90
CA LEU A 65 0.31 -4.76 -6.97
C LEU A 65 -0.51 -4.80 -5.68
N CYS A 66 0.03 -4.26 -4.59
CA CYS A 66 -0.63 -4.22 -3.30
C CYS A 66 -0.39 -2.84 -2.66
N GLY A 67 -1.38 -2.38 -1.91
CA GLY A 67 -1.26 -1.26 -1.00
C GLY A 67 -2.00 -1.58 0.30
N GLY A 68 -1.97 -0.65 1.24
CA GLY A 68 -2.70 -0.82 2.48
C GLY A 68 -2.51 0.34 3.43
N TRP A 69 -3.45 0.46 4.37
CA TRP A 69 -3.43 1.51 5.37
C TRP A 69 -4.26 1.13 6.60
N PHE A 70 -4.24 2.00 7.60
CA PHE A 70 -5.04 1.93 8.81
C PHE A 70 -6.10 3.03 8.79
N TYR A 71 -7.36 2.67 9.00
CA TYR A 71 -8.48 3.59 8.88
C TYR A 71 -9.31 3.64 10.17
N GLN A 72 -9.68 4.85 10.58
CA GLN A 72 -10.69 5.06 11.61
C GLN A 72 -12.01 5.50 10.96
N LEU A 73 -13.07 4.72 11.14
CA LEU A 73 -14.38 5.04 10.56
C LEU A 73 -14.95 6.34 11.15
N GLY A 74 -15.59 7.13 10.29
CA GLY A 74 -16.12 8.46 10.58
C GLY A 74 -15.08 9.58 10.51
N LYS A 75 -13.79 9.25 10.43
CA LYS A 75 -12.69 10.20 10.22
C LYS A 75 -12.05 10.02 8.83
N ASP A 76 -11.74 8.78 8.48
CA ASP A 76 -10.92 8.44 7.31
C ASP A 76 -11.76 7.86 6.14
N ASP A 77 -13.08 8.07 6.15
CA ASP A 77 -14.01 7.52 5.16
C ASP A 77 -13.70 7.97 3.71
N ASN A 78 -13.15 9.18 3.54
CA ASN A 78 -12.68 9.64 2.23
C ASN A 78 -11.30 9.07 1.89
N LEU A 79 -10.43 8.93 2.89
CA LEU A 79 -9.05 8.47 2.71
C LEU A 79 -9.00 7.02 2.22
N ILE A 80 -9.93 6.16 2.65
CA ILE A 80 -10.01 4.79 2.11
C ILE A 80 -10.37 4.80 0.62
N LEU A 81 -11.31 5.66 0.20
CA LEU A 81 -11.69 5.80 -1.21
C LEU A 81 -10.54 6.37 -2.06
N GLU A 82 -9.82 7.37 -1.53
CA GLU A 82 -8.67 7.98 -2.19
C GLU A 82 -7.55 6.95 -2.41
N ASN A 83 -7.21 6.18 -1.38
CA ASN A 83 -6.18 5.15 -1.47
C ASN A 83 -6.55 4.03 -2.46
N LEU A 84 -7.83 3.65 -2.52
CA LEU A 84 -8.30 2.64 -3.48
C LEU A 84 -8.24 3.15 -4.92
N LYS A 85 -8.61 4.42 -5.16
CA LYS A 85 -8.46 5.06 -6.48
C LYS A 85 -6.98 5.14 -6.88
N MET A 86 -6.13 5.58 -5.96
CA MET A 86 -4.68 5.62 -6.15
C MET A 86 -4.14 4.22 -6.51
N GLY A 87 -4.54 3.18 -5.77
CA GLY A 87 -4.16 1.81 -6.05
C GLY A 87 -4.62 1.35 -7.43
N ALA A 88 -5.86 1.65 -7.82
CA ALA A 88 -6.38 1.34 -9.15
C ALA A 88 -5.55 2.02 -10.26
N ASP A 89 -5.16 3.28 -10.08
CA ASP A 89 -4.34 4.03 -11.03
C ASP A 89 -2.89 3.49 -11.17
N LEU A 90 -2.38 2.84 -10.13
CA LEU A 90 -1.09 2.13 -10.14
C LEU A 90 -1.20 0.69 -10.68
N GLY A 91 -2.42 0.21 -10.91
CA GLY A 91 -2.69 -1.17 -11.34
C GLY A 91 -2.69 -2.20 -10.21
N SER A 92 -2.78 -1.76 -8.95
CA SER A 92 -2.86 -2.63 -7.78
C SER A 92 -4.07 -3.57 -7.85
N LYS A 93 -3.88 -4.77 -7.29
CA LYS A 93 -4.88 -5.85 -7.27
C LYS A 93 -5.43 -6.13 -5.88
N TYR A 94 -4.66 -5.75 -4.86
CA TYR A 94 -5.00 -5.99 -3.47
C TYR A 94 -4.88 -4.70 -2.68
N HIS A 95 -5.75 -4.55 -1.69
CA HIS A 95 -5.68 -3.47 -0.72
C HIS A 95 -5.86 -4.07 0.67
N ASN A 96 -4.79 -4.04 1.46
CA ASN A 96 -4.81 -4.51 2.84
C ASN A 96 -5.45 -3.43 3.72
N VAL A 97 -6.63 -3.74 4.25
CA VAL A 97 -7.43 -2.82 5.06
C VAL A 97 -7.31 -3.21 6.52
N GLN A 98 -6.90 -2.26 7.34
CA GLN A 98 -6.90 -2.40 8.80
C GLN A 98 -7.79 -1.31 9.38
N ILE A 99 -8.81 -1.71 10.15
CA ILE A 99 -9.77 -0.77 10.74
C ILE A 99 -9.57 -0.77 12.26
N PHE A 100 -9.50 0.41 12.87
CA PHE A 100 -9.43 0.53 14.32
C PHE A 100 -10.72 0.01 14.98
N LEU A 101 -10.61 -0.59 16.16
CA LEU A 101 -11.75 -1.14 16.90
C LEU A 101 -12.86 -0.11 17.17
N HIS A 102 -12.48 1.14 17.42
CA HIS A 102 -13.42 2.19 17.79
C HIS A 102 -13.64 3.16 16.63
N HIS A 103 -14.90 3.50 16.39
CA HIS A 103 -15.30 4.61 15.54
C HIS A 103 -14.80 5.95 16.12
N THR A 104 -14.74 7.01 15.30
CA THR A 104 -14.26 8.34 15.74
C THR A 104 -15.06 8.97 16.89
N ASP A 105 -16.33 8.57 17.06
CA ASP A 105 -17.21 8.99 18.16
C ASP A 105 -17.06 8.11 19.43
N GLY A 106 -16.20 7.09 19.39
CA GLY A 106 -15.77 6.30 20.54
C GLY A 106 -16.52 4.99 20.78
N HIS A 107 -17.52 4.62 19.97
CA HIS A 107 -18.17 3.30 20.10
C HIS A 107 -17.35 2.19 19.43
N GLU A 108 -17.47 0.95 19.91
CA GLU A 108 -16.87 -0.23 19.27
C GLU A 108 -17.62 -0.58 17.98
N LEU A 109 -16.88 -0.82 16.91
CA LEU A 109 -17.45 -1.13 15.60
C LEU A 109 -18.21 -2.46 15.59
N THR A 110 -19.35 -2.45 14.93
CA THR A 110 -20.12 -3.66 14.62
C THR A 110 -19.59 -4.35 13.35
N ASP A 111 -19.84 -5.66 13.24
CA ASP A 111 -19.53 -6.42 12.02
C ASP A 111 -20.17 -5.81 10.77
N GLN A 112 -21.37 -5.22 10.92
CA GLN A 112 -22.10 -4.61 9.81
C GLN A 112 -21.44 -3.31 9.34
N GLU A 113 -20.88 -2.50 10.24
CA GLU A 113 -20.15 -1.28 9.86
C GLU A 113 -18.86 -1.61 9.13
N ILE A 114 -18.16 -2.65 9.59
CA ILE A 114 -16.98 -3.19 8.90
C ILE A 114 -17.39 -3.67 7.50
N ALA A 115 -18.41 -4.52 7.38
CA ALA A 115 -18.88 -5.04 6.09
C ALA A 115 -19.34 -3.91 5.13
N ASN A 116 -20.10 -2.95 5.65
CA ASN A 116 -20.57 -1.80 4.86
C ASN A 116 -19.41 -0.96 4.32
N THR A 117 -18.32 -0.84 5.07
CA THR A 117 -17.12 -0.12 4.61
C THR A 117 -16.52 -0.79 3.38
N TYR A 118 -16.41 -2.12 3.37
CA TYR A 118 -15.94 -2.88 2.21
C TYR A 118 -16.90 -2.84 1.02
N LEU A 119 -18.21 -2.81 1.26
CA LEU A 119 -19.21 -2.80 0.18
C LEU A 119 -19.39 -1.42 -0.47
N LYS A 120 -19.02 -0.33 0.21
CA LYS A 120 -19.05 1.02 -0.39
C LYS A 120 -18.01 1.21 -1.49
N VAL A 121 -16.97 0.39 -1.50
CA VAL A 121 -15.80 0.56 -2.36
C VAL A 121 -15.75 -0.42 -3.54
N SER A 122 -16.71 -1.35 -3.62
CA SER A 122 -16.92 -2.31 -4.73
C SER A 122 -17.86 -1.77 -5.79
#